data_AF-A0A9E3KWT5-F1
#
_entry.id   AF-A0A9E3KWT5-F1
#
_cell.length_a   1.000
_cell.length_b   1.000
_cell.length_c   1.000
_cell.angle_alpha   90.00
_cell.angle_beta   90.00
_cell.angle_gamma   90.00
#
_symmetry.space_group_name_H-M   'P 1'
#
loop_
_entity.id
_entity.type
_entity.pdbx_description
1 polymer ?
#
loop_
_entity_poly.entity_id
_entity_poly.type
_entity_poly.pdbx_seq_one_letter_code
_entity_poly.pdbx_strand_id
1 'polypeptide(L)' 'MLTAIGYRLFHEEGSPGAADVTAVLPKGAKIMAAAVAGDRLVVTLDVGGMTEIHTFDAHTLKPAGRLRFSWEP' A
#
# COMPACT_ATOMS: atom_id res chain seq x y z
N MET A 1 -30.69 -5.10 -38.77
CA MET A 1 -30.64 -4.71 -37.33
C MET A 1 -29.20 -4.92 -36.89
N LEU A 2 -28.53 -3.89 -36.37
CA LEU A 2 -27.13 -3.97 -35.99
C LEU A 2 -27.05 -4.06 -34.47
N THR A 3 -26.53 -5.18 -33.95
CA THR A 3 -26.34 -5.37 -32.51
C THR A 3 -24.85 -5.48 -32.25
N ALA A 4 -24.33 -4.61 -31.38
CA ALA A 4 -22.95 -4.68 -30.90
C ALA A 4 -22.95 -5.27 -29.49
N ILE A 5 -22.07 -6.25 -29.25
CA ILE A 5 -21.82 -6.79 -27.92
C ILE A 5 -20.41 -6.33 -27.52
N GLY A 6 -20.34 -5.39 -26.60
CA GLY A 6 -19.09 -4.98 -25.97
C GLY A 6 -18.76 -5.94 -24.84
N TYR A 7 -17.69 -6.71 -24.98
CA TYR A 7 -17.14 -7.49 -23.89
C TYR A 7 -16.11 -6.65 -23.14
N ARG A 8 -16.24 -6.53 -21.81
CA ARG A 8 -15.15 -6.06 -20.97
C ARG A 8 -14.14 -7.20 -20.86
N LEU A 9 -13.00 -7.06 -21.53
CA LEU A 9 -11.84 -7.88 -21.26
C LEU A 9 -11.27 -7.44 -19.92
N PHE A 10 -11.44 -8.26 -18.88
CA PHE A 10 -10.63 -8.15 -17.68
C PHE A 10 -9.31 -8.85 -17.98
N HIS A 11 -8.24 -8.06 -18.08
CA HIS A 11 -6.88 -8.62 -17.99
C HIS A 11 -6.64 -8.92 -16.52
N GLU A 12 -6.78 -10.19 -16.12
CA GLU A 12 -5.95 -10.69 -15.03
C GLU A 12 -4.55 -10.84 -15.62
N GLU A 13 -3.71 -9.80 -15.47
CA GLU A 13 -2.27 -10.01 -15.49
C GLU A 13 -2.03 -11.14 -14.47
N GLY A 14 -1.64 -12.31 -14.96
CA GLY A 14 -1.49 -13.51 -14.13
C GLY A 14 -0.75 -13.14 -12.87
N SER A 15 -1.34 -13.48 -11.71
CA SER A 15 -0.86 -13.08 -10.39
C SER A 15 0.66 -13.09 -10.40
N PRO A 16 1.35 -11.93 -10.31
CA PRO A 16 2.79 -11.95 -10.16
C PRO A 16 3.06 -12.86 -8.97
N GLY A 17 3.91 -13.87 -9.16
CA GLY A 17 4.24 -14.82 -8.10
C GLY A 17 4.59 -14.05 -6.83
N ALA A 18 4.26 -14.60 -5.65
CA ALA A 18 4.38 -13.91 -4.37
C ALA A 18 5.66 -13.08 -4.30
N ALA A 19 5.51 -11.76 -4.39
CA ALA A 19 6.64 -10.84 -4.46
C ALA A 19 7.27 -10.73 -3.07
N ASP A 20 8.52 -11.18 -2.93
CA ASP A 20 9.31 -10.90 -1.73
C ASP A 20 9.89 -9.48 -1.86
N VAL A 21 9.32 -8.55 -1.09
CA VAL A 21 9.73 -7.14 -1.08
C VAL A 21 10.21 -6.78 0.32
N THR A 22 11.49 -6.44 0.43
CA THR A 22 12.05 -5.89 1.67
C THR A 22 11.95 -4.36 1.65
N ALA A 23 11.09 -3.81 2.51
CA ALA A 23 10.98 -2.37 2.72
C ALA A 23 11.92 -1.90 3.85
N VAL A 24 12.68 -0.83 3.59
CA VAL A 24 13.55 -0.23 4.61
C VAL A 24 12.73 0.65 5.54
N LEU A 25 12.73 0.29 6.82
CA LEU A 25 12.12 1.09 7.88
C LEU A 25 13.11 2.16 8.38
N PRO A 26 12.61 3.33 8.83
CA PRO A 26 13.46 4.30 9.52
C PRO A 26 14.15 3.67 10.73
N LYS A 27 15.37 4.12 11.05
CA LYS A 27 16.13 3.58 12.17
C LYS A 27 15.36 3.77 13.48
N GLY A 28 15.20 2.69 14.24
CA GLY A 28 14.48 2.71 15.51
C GLY A 28 12.96 2.74 15.37
N ALA A 29 12.43 2.67 14.14
CA ALA A 29 11.00 2.58 13.91
C ALA A 29 10.45 1.24 14.41
N LYS A 30 9.23 1.28 14.94
CA LYS A 30 8.47 0.09 15.34
C LYS A 30 7.18 0.05 14.55
N ILE A 31 6.84 -1.11 14.00
CA ILE A 31 5.52 -1.34 13.42
C ILE A 31 4.53 -1.48 14.57
N MET A 32 3.56 -0.56 14.62
CA MET A 32 2.49 -0.56 15.62
C MET A 32 1.23 -1.27 15.13
N ALA A 33 0.92 -1.12 13.83
CA ALA A 33 -0.22 -1.78 13.21
C ALA A 33 -0.01 -1.97 11.71
N ALA A 34 -0.69 -2.97 11.14
CA ALA A 34 -0.81 -3.17 9.72
C ALA A 34 -2.27 -3.51 9.38
N ALA A 35 -2.82 -2.91 8.33
CA ALA A 35 -4.19 -3.12 7.89
C ALA A 35 -4.30 -3.00 6.37
N VAL A 36 -5.30 -3.67 5.79
CA VAL A 36 -5.66 -3.50 4.38
C VAL A 36 -6.90 -2.60 4.28
N ALA A 37 -6.84 -1.58 3.43
CA ALA A 37 -7.90 -0.63 3.17
C ALA A 37 -8.14 -0.51 1.65
N GLY A 38 -9.08 -1.31 1.12
CA GLY A 38 -9.24 -1.48 -0.32
C GLY A 38 -7.99 -2.10 -0.94
N ASP A 39 -7.46 -1.52 -2.01
CA ASP A 39 -6.22 -1.96 -2.68
C ASP A 39 -4.94 -1.41 -2.03
N ARG A 40 -5.02 -0.95 -0.78
CA ARG A 40 -3.87 -0.38 -0.05
C ARG A 40 -3.54 -1.19 1.19
N LEU A 41 -2.27 -1.53 1.34
CA LEU A 41 -1.69 -1.97 2.60
C LEU A 41 -1.21 -0.74 3.36
N VAL A 42 -1.72 -0.54 4.57
CA VAL A 42 -1.39 0.58 5.44
C VAL A 42 -0.60 0.06 6.63
N VAL A 43 0.60 0.62 6.84
CA VAL A 43 1.49 0.30 7.95
C VAL A 43 1.65 1.53 8.82
N THR A 44 1.24 1.42 10.08
CA THR A 44 1.42 2.46 11.08
C THR A 44 2.73 2.21 11.83
N LEU A 45 3.60 3.21 11.82
CA LEU A 45 4.90 3.19 12.46
C LEU A 45 4.93 4.18 13.63
N ASP A 46 5.58 3.79 14.71
CA ASP A 46 6.18 4.73 15.65
C ASP A 46 7.63 4.97 15.22
N VAL A 47 7.97 6.24 14.97
CA VAL A 47 9.33 6.66 14.62
C VAL A 47 9.78 7.69 15.65
N GLY A 48 10.41 7.20 16.73
CA GLY A 48 10.91 8.07 17.80
C GLY A 48 9.79 8.81 18.54
N GLY A 49 8.65 8.16 18.76
CA GLY A 49 7.47 8.75 19.42
C GLY A 49 6.56 9.56 18.49
N MET A 50 6.90 9.68 17.20
CA MET A 50 6.02 10.25 16.18
C MET A 50 5.30 9.16 15.40
N THR A 51 3.99 9.32 15.19
CA THR A 51 3.23 8.44 14.31
C THR A 51 3.51 8.76 12.86
N GLU A 52 3.93 7.76 12.08
CA GLU A 52 3.99 7.80 10.62
C GLU A 52 3.08 6.72 10.03
N ILE A 53 2.43 7.01 8.90
CA ILE A 53 1.66 6.02 8.15
C ILE A 53 2.32 5.83 6.79
N HIS A 54 2.74 4.61 6.50
CA HIS A 54 3.31 4.22 5.21
C HIS A 54 2.28 3.39 4.48
N THR A 55 1.94 3.80 3.27
CA THR A 55 0.93 3.11 2.44
C THR A 55 1.63 2.44 1.27
N PHE A 56 1.22 1.22 0.96
CA PHE A 56 1.69 0.41 -0.15
C PHE A 56 0.50 -0.04 -1.00
N ASP A 57 0.75 -0.31 -2.26
CA ASP A 57 -0.18 -1.05 -3.11
C ASP A 57 -0.29 -2.50 -2.62
N ALA A 58 -1.51 -3.01 -2.42
CA ALA A 58 -1.72 -4.33 -1.81
C ALA A 58 -1.29 -5.50 -2.73
N HIS A 59 -1.30 -5.28 -4.05
CA HIS A 59 -1.01 -6.33 -5.04
C HIS A 59 0.46 -6.38 -5.41
N THR A 60 1.12 -5.21 -5.47
CA THR A 60 2.52 -5.09 -5.91
C THR A 60 3.49 -4.79 -4.77
N LEU A 61 2.99 -4.47 -3.57
CA LEU A 61 3.77 -4.01 -2.40
C LEU A 61 4.62 -2.76 -2.68
N LYS A 62 4.37 -2.06 -3.79
CA LYS A 62 5.08 -0.82 -4.11
C LYS A 62 4.64 0.29 -3.17
N PRO A 63 5.55 1.14 -2.68
CA PRO A 63 5.19 2.31 -1.88
C PRO A 63 4.21 3.21 -2.63
N ALA A 64 3.10 3.53 -2.00
CA ALA A 64 2.03 4.38 -2.53
C ALA A 64 1.99 5.76 -1.87
N GLY A 65 2.47 5.89 -0.63
CA GLY A 65 2.51 7.17 0.04
C GLY A 65 3.04 7.11 1.47
N ARG A 66 3.25 8.30 2.05
CA ARG A 66 3.65 8.48 3.44
C ARG A 66 2.92 9.67 4.04
N LEU A 67 2.35 9.50 5.22
CA LEU A 67 1.74 10.56 6.02
C LEU A 67 2.53 10.71 7.33
N ARG A 68 2.82 11.95 7.70
CA ARG A 68 3.51 12.34 8.93
C ARG A 68 2.72 13.44 9.62
N PHE A 69 2.75 13.46 10.94
CA PHE A 69 2.11 14.50 11.74
C PHE A 69 3.17 15.40 12.38
N SER A 70 2.88 16.69 12.47
CA SER A 70 3.68 17.70 13.18
C SER A 70 2.78 18.44 14.15
N TRP A 71 3.35 18.88 15.28
CA TRP A 71 2.66 19.72 16.24
C TRP A 71 2.68 21.19 15.79
N GLU A 72 1.61 21.93 16.08
CA GLU A 72 1.56 23.38 15.91
C GLU A 72 2.60 24.04 16.84
N PRO A 73 3.31 25.10 16.39
CA PRO A 73 4.40 25.71 17.16
C PRO A 73 3.96 26.36 18.47
#